data_AF-N9MQY5-F1
#
_entry.id   AF-N9MQY5-F1
#
_cell.length_a   1.000
_cell.length_b   1.000
_cell.length_c   1.000
_cell.angle_alpha   90.00
_cell.angle_beta   90.00
_cell.angle_gamma   90.00
#
_symmetry.space_group_name_H-M   'P 1'
#
loop_
_entity.id
_entity.type
_entity.pdbx_description
1 polymer ?
#
loop_
_entity_poly.entity_id
_entity_poly.type
_entity_poly.pdbx_seq_one_letter_code
_entity_poly.pdbx_strand_id
1 'polypeptide(L)' 'MHICIGGDLDGEVVASCENTFFDASVIDPSKTSTYNRQTYIVGEDTYHFWLCAELPYFETTTIANQHLAKKHVYLS' A
#
# COMPACT_ATOMS: atom_id res chain seq x y z
N MET A 1 8.64 1.83 -2.74
CA MET A 1 7.95 0.70 -2.05
C MET A 1 6.62 0.52 -2.77
N HIS A 2 6.07 -0.68 -2.88
CA HIS A 2 4.75 -0.98 -3.48
C HIS A 2 4.08 -2.08 -2.66
N ILE A 3 4.08 -1.91 -1.34
CA ILE A 3 3.54 -2.91 -0.40
C ILE A 3 2.04 -2.71 -0.31
N CYS A 4 1.30 -3.82 -0.31
CA CYS A 4 -0.13 -3.86 -0.04
C CYS A 4 -0.38 -3.84 1.47
N ILE A 5 -1.35 -3.03 1.89
CA ILE A 5 -1.71 -2.79 3.28
C ILE A 5 -3.16 -3.21 3.49
N GLY A 6 -3.35 -4.27 4.26
CA GLY A 6 -4.61 -4.95 4.51
C GLY A 6 -5.12 -5.80 3.33
N GLY A 7 -6.28 -6.42 3.52
CA GLY A 7 -6.92 -7.29 2.53
C GLY A 7 -6.14 -8.57 2.23
N ASP A 8 -6.46 -9.20 1.10
CA ASP A 8 -5.94 -10.51 0.69
C ASP A 8 -4.45 -10.52 0.29
N LEU A 9 -3.86 -9.35 0.05
CA LEU A 9 -2.46 -9.15 -0.32
C LEU A 9 -1.63 -8.49 0.79
N ASP A 10 -2.12 -8.42 2.03
CA ASP A 10 -1.41 -7.70 3.11
C ASP A 10 0.07 -8.12 3.24
N GLY A 11 0.96 -7.13 3.21
CA GLY A 11 2.41 -7.31 3.26
C GLY A 11 3.06 -7.72 1.94
N GLU A 12 2.31 -8.07 0.90
CA GLU A 12 2.85 -8.43 -0.41
C GLU A 12 3.29 -7.21 -1.22
N VAL A 13 4.35 -7.37 -2.03
CA VAL A 13 4.88 -6.31 -2.90
C VAL A 13 4.34 -6.51 -4.32
N VAL A 14 3.56 -5.54 -4.81
CA VAL A 14 2.99 -5.56 -6.16
C VAL A 14 3.54 -4.38 -6.97
N ALA A 15 4.69 -4.57 -7.62
CA ALA A 15 5.39 -3.48 -8.33
C ALA A 15 5.00 -3.35 -9.82
N SER A 16 4.36 -4.35 -10.41
CA SER A 16 4.04 -4.40 -11.85
C SER A 16 2.78 -3.65 -12.24
N CYS A 17 2.07 -3.02 -11.30
CA CYS A 17 0.84 -2.29 -11.58
C CYS A 17 1.11 -0.79 -11.72
N GLU A 18 0.98 -0.26 -12.94
CA GLU A 18 1.15 1.18 -13.19
C GLU A 18 -0.10 2.02 -12.90
N ASN A 19 -1.25 1.36 -12.71
CA ASN A 19 -2.54 2.00 -12.47
C ASN A 19 -2.59 2.70 -11.11
N THR A 20 -3.60 3.54 -10.91
CA THR A 20 -3.90 4.13 -9.59
C THR A 20 -4.73 3.22 -8.70
N PHE A 21 -5.20 2.10 -9.25
CA PHE A 21 -6.08 1.12 -8.60
C PHE A 21 -5.88 -0.27 -9.23
N PHE A 22 -6.06 -1.33 -8.45
CA PHE A 22 -6.20 -2.69 -9.00
C PHE A 22 -7.05 -3.60 -8.11
N ASP A 23 -7.57 -4.66 -8.72
CA ASP A 23 -8.25 -5.76 -8.05
C ASP A 23 -7.25 -6.90 -7.81
N ALA A 24 -7.21 -7.48 -6.61
CA ALA A 24 -6.29 -8.56 -6.27
C ALA A 24 -6.41 -9.78 -7.20
N SER A 25 -7.58 -9.99 -7.83
CA SER A 25 -7.83 -11.04 -8.81
C SER A 25 -6.91 -10.98 -10.04
N VAL A 26 -6.32 -9.81 -10.35
CA VAL A 26 -5.32 -9.70 -11.42
C VAL A 26 -3.99 -10.39 -11.07
N ILE A 27 -3.73 -10.59 -9.78
CA ILE A 27 -2.55 -11.28 -9.25
C ILE A 27 -2.90 -12.73 -8.93
N ASP A 28 -4.02 -12.96 -8.25
CA ASP A 28 -4.53 -14.29 -7.89
C ASP A 28 -6.06 -14.30 -8.00
N PRO A 29 -6.66 -15.04 -8.96
CA PRO A 29 -8.10 -15.08 -9.20
C PRO A 29 -8.97 -15.48 -8.00
N SER A 30 -8.38 -16.06 -6.94
CA SER A 30 -9.10 -16.42 -5.72
C SER A 30 -9.30 -15.24 -4.75
N LYS A 31 -8.56 -14.14 -4.95
CA LYS A 31 -8.60 -12.93 -4.11
C LYS A 31 -9.64 -11.94 -4.62
N THR A 32 -10.19 -11.15 -3.70
CA THR A 32 -11.33 -10.26 -3.98
C THR A 32 -11.14 -8.83 -3.50
N SER A 33 -10.12 -8.57 -2.67
CA SER A 33 -9.81 -7.23 -2.16
C SER A 33 -9.39 -6.31 -3.30
N THR A 34 -9.71 -5.03 -3.18
CA THR A 34 -9.30 -4.03 -4.14
C THR A 34 -8.40 -2.99 -3.49
N TYR A 35 -7.52 -2.37 -4.28
CA TYR A 35 -6.44 -1.54 -3.76
C TYR A 35 -6.32 -0.23 -4.51
N ASN A 36 -6.16 0.86 -3.76
CA ASN A 36 -5.82 2.18 -4.30
C ASN A 36 -4.34 2.49 -4.07
N ARG A 37 -3.69 3.11 -5.06
CA ARG A 37 -2.31 3.57 -4.90
C ARG A 37 -2.29 4.88 -4.11
N GLN A 38 -1.58 4.88 -2.98
CA GLN A 38 -1.25 6.10 -2.25
C GLN A 38 0.24 6.42 -2.42
N THR A 39 0.52 7.66 -2.80
CA THR A 39 1.89 8.18 -2.92
C THR A 39 2.24 8.99 -1.68
N TYR A 40 3.45 8.79 -1.16
CA TYR A 40 4.04 9.54 -0.07
C TYR A 40 5.39 10.10 -0.53
N ILE A 41 5.62 11.38 -0.26
CA ILE A 41 6.88 12.05 -0.54
C ILE A 41 7.53 12.35 0.80
N VAL A 42 8.72 11.79 1.04
CA VAL A 42 9.46 11.93 2.29
C VAL A 42 10.86 12.43 1.96
N GLY A 43 11.11 13.71 2.21
CA GLY A 43 12.31 14.38 1.72
C GLY A 43 12.33 14.39 0.18
N GLU A 44 13.39 13.82 -0.41
CA GLU A 44 13.54 13.67 -1.86
C GLU A 44 13.02 12.30 -2.37
N ASP A 45 12.67 11.39 -1.46
CA ASP A 45 12.22 10.05 -1.80
C ASP A 45 10.71 10.00 -2.07
N THR A 46 10.31 9.21 -3.06
CA THR A 46 8.91 8.87 -3.32
C THR A 46 8.61 7.41 -2.98
N TYR A 47 7.53 7.19 -2.25
CA TYR A 47 7.04 5.88 -1.84
C TYR A 47 5.61 5.66 -2.32
N HIS A 48 5.30 4.43 -2.71
CA HIS A 48 3.95 4.02 -3.06
C HIS A 48 3.50 2.90 -2.12
N PHE A 49 2.23 2.92 -1.77
CA PHE A 49 1.57 1.83 -1.05
C PHE A 49 0.26 1.53 -1.75
N TRP A 50 -0.14 0.26 -1.69
CA TRP A 50 -1.44 -0.18 -2.13
C TRP A 50 -2.31 -0.31 -0.90
N LEU A 51 -3.28 0.58 -0.74
CA LEU A 51 -4.16 0.59 0.42
C LEU A 51 -5.44 -0.17 0.08
N CYS A 52 -5.76 -1.21 0.85
CA CYS A 52 -7.02 -1.94 0.72
C CYS A 52 -8.20 -0.97 0.80
N ALA A 53 -9.05 -0.97 -0.23
CA ALA A 53 -10.15 -0.03 -0.38
C ALA A 53 -11.36 -0.39 0.51
N GLU A 54 -11.44 -1.66 0.94
CA GLU A 54 -12.47 -2.16 1.82
C GLU A 54 -12.21 -1.83 3.30
N LEU A 55 -10.98 -1.44 3.66
CA LEU A 55 -10.62 -1.04 5.02
C LEU A 55 -10.72 0.48 5.23
N PRO A 56 -10.96 0.94 6.47
CA PRO A 56 -10.93 2.35 6.79
C PRO A 56 -9.60 3.00 6.38
N TYR A 57 -9.68 4.08 5.61
CA TYR A 57 -8.51 4.80 5.11
C TYR A 57 -7.53 5.22 6.23
N PHE A 58 -8.06 5.59 7.39
CA PHE A 58 -7.24 5.96 8.55
C PHE A 58 -6.37 4.80 9.05
N GLU A 59 -6.89 3.57 9.06
CA GLU A 59 -6.18 2.38 9.51
C GLU A 59 -5.04 2.02 8.54
N THR A 60 -5.35 1.94 7.24
CA THR A 60 -4.35 1.60 6.21
C THR A 60 -3.27 2.69 6.10
N THR A 61 -3.63 3.96 6.23
CA THR A 61 -2.67 5.07 6.27
C THR A 61 -1.79 5.03 7.52
N THR A 62 -2.34 4.65 8.68
CA THR A 62 -1.56 4.51 9.92
C THR A 62 -0.47 3.45 9.75
N ILE A 63 -0.80 2.31 9.16
CA ILE A 63 0.17 1.24 8.90
C ILE A 63 1.21 1.68 7.86
N ALA A 64 0.80 2.33 6.76
CA ALA A 64 1.73 2.87 5.77
C ALA A 64 2.74 3.86 6.41
N ASN A 65 2.27 4.73 7.30
CA ASN A 65 3.13 5.64 8.05
C ASN A 65 4.10 4.91 8.98
N GLN A 66 3.69 3.81 9.62
CA GLN A 66 4.60 2.98 10.42
C GLN A 66 5.72 2.35 9.57
N HIS A 67 5.42 1.94 8.33
CA HIS A 67 6.45 1.48 7.39
C HIS A 67 7.44 2.60 7.04
N LEU A 68 6.94 3.82 6.83
CA LEU A 68 7.79 4.99 6.57
C LEU A 68 8.65 5.35 7.79
N ALA A 69 8.08 5.37 9.00
CA ALA A 69 8.80 5.68 10.24
C ALA A 69 9.94 4.70 10.54
N LYS A 70 9.74 3.40 10.25
CA LYS A 70 10.82 2.39 10.34
C LYS A 70 12.01 2.70 9.42
N LYS A 71 11.77 3.34 8.27
CA LYS A 71 12.82 3.71 7.31
C LYS A 71 13.39 5.11 7.60
N HIS A 72 12.56 6.02 8.09
CA HIS A 72 12.88 7.40 8.38
C HIS A 72 12.64 7.66 9.87
N VAL A 73 13.68 7.39 10.68
CA VAL A 73 13.59 7.44 12.15
C VAL A 73 13.08 8.78 12.68
N TYR A 74 13.27 9.88 11.95
CA TYR A 74 12.76 11.21 12.32
C TYR A 74 11.24 11.39 12.14
N LEU A 75 10.54 10.41 11.52
CA LEU A 75 9.08 10.34 11.44
C LEU A 75 8.45 9.48 12.55
N SER A 76 9.28 8.91 13.44
CA SER A 76 8.83 8.04 14.55
C SER A 76 8.31 8.82 15.74
#